data_AF-A0A1I4SP40-F1
#
_entry.id   AF-A0A1I4SP40-F1
#
_cell.length_a   1.000
_cell.length_b   1.000
_cell.length_c   1.000
_cell.angle_alpha   90.00
_cell.angle_beta   90.00
_cell.angle_gamma   90.00
#
_symmetry.space_group_name_H-M   'P 1'
#
loop_
_entity.id
_entity.type
_entity.pdbx_description
1 polymer ?
#
loop_
_entity_poly.entity_id
_entity_poly.type
_entity_poly.pdbx_seq_one_letter_code
_entity_poly.pdbx_strand_id
1 'polypeptide(L)'
;MIKKLPVSCPSCENELAVEKLICNNCETQVVGNYQLPLFLKLSAEEQEFIMQFFLSSGSLKDMAKQMDVSYPTMRNKVDDLITKIKTISDE
;
A
#
# COMPACT_ATOMS: atom_id res chain seq x y z
N MET A 1 -0.38 21.05 6.34
CA MET A 1 0.16 19.74 6.79
C MET A 1 -0.86 18.67 6.42
N ILE A 2 -0.45 17.63 5.70
CA ILE A 2 -1.31 16.51 5.34
C ILE A 2 -1.38 15.58 6.57
N LYS A 3 -2.58 15.31 7.09
CA LYS A 3 -2.76 14.32 8.17
C LYS A 3 -2.50 12.93 7.59
N LYS A 4 -1.64 12.14 8.23
CA LYS A 4 -1.45 10.73 7.87
C LYS A 4 -2.68 9.95 8.32
N LEU A 5 -3.21 9.12 7.43
CA LEU A 5 -4.32 8.22 7.74
C LEU A 5 -3.80 7.12 8.69
N PRO A 6 -4.38 6.95 9.89
CA PRO A 6 -4.01 5.85 10.77
C PRO A 6 -4.50 4.53 10.16
N VAL A 7 -3.62 3.53 10.13
CA VAL A 7 -3.92 2.18 9.60
C VAL A 7 -3.99 1.12 10.69
N SER A 8 -3.59 1.47 11.91
CA SER A 8 -3.68 0.63 13.12
C SER A 8 -4.24 1.43 14.29
N CYS A 9 -4.87 0.74 15.23
CA CYS A 9 -5.42 1.35 16.44
C CYS A 9 -4.28 1.83 17.36
N PRO A 10 -4.21 3.13 17.71
CA PRO A 10 -3.14 3.65 18.57
C PRO A 10 -3.22 3.16 20.03
N SER A 11 -4.28 2.44 20.41
CA SER A 11 -4.45 1.90 21.76
C SER A 11 -4.10 0.41 21.89
N CYS A 12 -4.29 -0.39 20.83
CA CYS A 12 -4.15 -1.84 20.90
C CYS A 12 -3.53 -2.47 19.64
N GLU A 13 -3.11 -1.64 18.68
CA GLU A 13 -2.44 -2.04 17.43
C GLU A 13 -3.28 -2.91 16.46
N ASN A 14 -4.50 -3.31 16.84
CA ASN A 14 -5.44 -4.00 15.96
C ASN A 14 -5.83 -3.17 14.72
N GLU A 15 -6.34 -3.86 13.70
CA GLU A 15 -6.82 -3.25 12.46
C GLU A 15 -7.98 -2.28 12.71
N LEU A 16 -7.98 -1.16 11.98
CA LEU A 16 -9.09 -0.20 11.95
C LEU A 16 -10.07 -0.56 10.84
N ALA A 17 -11.34 -0.20 11.03
CA ALA A 17 -12.37 -0.22 10.01
C ALA A 17 -12.79 1.20 9.63
N VAL A 18 -13.17 1.40 8.37
CA VAL A 18 -13.77 2.65 7.89
C VAL A 18 -15.25 2.63 8.21
N GLU A 19 -15.70 3.54 9.08
CA GLU A 19 -17.11 3.67 9.45
C GLU A 19 -17.88 4.62 8.51
N LYS A 20 -17.21 5.69 8.05
CA LYS A 20 -17.86 6.81 7.37
C LYS A 20 -16.98 7.43 6.30
N LEU A 21 -17.54 7.57 5.09
CA LEU A 21 -16.97 8.33 3.98
C LEU A 21 -17.88 9.51 3.64
N ILE A 22 -17.28 10.64 3.24
CA ILE A 22 -18.01 11.85 2.86
C ILE A 22 -17.61 12.22 1.43
N CYS A 23 -18.59 12.41 0.57
CA CYS A 23 -18.37 12.94 -0.78
C CYS A 23 -18.08 14.44 -0.71
N ASN A 24 -16.89 14.87 -1.15
CA ASN A 24 -16.51 16.29 -1.15
C ASN A 24 -17.26 17.15 -2.19
N ASN A 25 -18.07 16.55 -3.06
CA ASN A 25 -18.82 17.26 -4.11
C ASN A 25 -20.29 17.54 -3.72
N CYS A 26 -20.96 16.58 -3.08
CA CYS A 26 -22.39 16.68 -2.75
C CYS A 26 -22.72 16.38 -1.28
N GLU A 27 -21.70 16.23 -0.44
CA GLU A 27 -21.80 15.97 1.01
C GLU A 27 -22.50 14.65 1.40
N THR A 28 -22.85 13.80 0.43
CA THR A 28 -23.41 12.47 0.68
C THR A 28 -22.51 11.69 1.63
N GLN A 29 -23.11 11.17 2.69
CA GLN A 29 -22.45 10.35 3.70
C GLN A 29 -22.72 8.89 3.41
N VAL A 30 -21.65 8.11 3.28
CA VAL A 30 -21.73 6.66 3.14
C VAL A 30 -21.24 6.07 4.46
N VAL A 31 -22.17 5.46 5.20
CA VAL A 31 -21.91 4.86 6.53
C VAL A 31 -22.04 3.35 6.42
N GLY A 32 -21.08 2.63 7.00
CA GLY A 32 -21.05 1.18 6.99
C GLY A 32 -19.85 0.65 7.76
N ASN A 33 -19.65 -0.66 7.76
CA ASN A 33 -18.42 -1.25 8.27
C ASN A 33 -17.60 -1.74 7.07
N TYR A 34 -16.57 -0.98 6.70
CA TYR A 34 -15.70 -1.31 5.58
C TYR A 34 -14.30 -1.65 6.10
N GLN A 35 -13.70 -2.71 5.59
CA GLN A 35 -12.30 -3.01 5.85
C GLN A 35 -11.41 -1.97 5.17
N LEU A 36 -10.26 -1.68 5.79
CA LEU A 36 -9.23 -0.88 5.13
C LEU A 36 -8.73 -1.60 3.88
N PRO A 37 -8.58 -0.90 2.74
CA PRO A 37 -7.97 -1.46 1.54
C PRO A 37 -6.61 -2.10 1.83
N LEU A 38 -6.33 -3.25 1.20
CA LEU A 38 -5.05 -3.98 1.35
C LEU A 38 -3.82 -3.08 1.17
N PHE A 39 -3.87 -2.14 0.23
CA PHE A 39 -2.77 -1.22 -0.04
C PHE A 39 -2.36 -0.40 1.20
N LEU A 40 -3.32 -0.07 2.08
CA LEU A 40 -3.05 0.64 3.33
C LEU A 40 -2.42 -0.25 4.42
N LYS A 41 -2.48 -1.57 4.26
CA LYS A 41 -1.78 -2.52 5.13
C LYS A 41 -0.29 -2.63 4.81
N LEU A 42 0.13 -2.13 3.64
CA LEU A 42 1.55 -2.08 3.25
C LEU A 42 2.25 -0.89 3.90
N SER A 43 3.56 -1.03 4.15
CA SER A 43 4.38 0.07 4.65
C SER A 43 4.47 1.21 3.64
N ALA A 44 4.83 2.41 4.09
CA ALA A 44 5.00 3.55 3.19
C ALA A 44 6.07 3.29 2.11
N GLU A 45 7.15 2.57 2.45
CA GLU A 45 8.20 2.19 1.50
C GLU A 45 7.68 1.19 0.46
N GLU A 46 6.86 0.23 0.88
CA GLU A 46 6.26 -0.76 -0.03
C GLU A 46 5.25 -0.10 -0.98
N GLN A 47 4.44 0.83 -0.48
CA GLN A 47 3.51 1.62 -1.30
C GLN A 47 4.25 2.45 -2.35
N GLU A 48 5.35 3.11 -1.95
CA GLU A 48 6.19 3.89 -2.87
C GLU A 48 6.87 2.98 -3.91
N PHE A 49 7.38 1.84 -3.48
CA PHE A 49 7.98 0.86 -4.38
C PHE A 49 6.99 0.36 -5.44
N ILE A 50 5.74 0.07 -5.06
CA ILE A 50 4.67 -0.29 -6.00
C ILE A 50 4.44 0.84 -7.01
N MET A 51 4.40 2.09 -6.55
CA MET A 51 4.24 3.24 -7.43
C MET A 51 5.38 3.35 -8.44
N GLN A 52 6.63 3.18 -7.99
CA GLN A 52 7.80 3.18 -8.88
C GLN A 52 7.79 2.02 -9.88
N PHE A 53 7.34 0.84 -9.46
CA PHE A 53 7.17 -0.30 -10.36
C PHE A 53 6.17 0.02 -11.48
N PHE A 54 5.01 0.62 -11.14
CA PHE A 54 4.03 1.05 -12.13
C PHE A 54 4.56 2.14 -13.06
N LEU A 55 5.22 3.16 -12.53
CA LEU A 55 5.82 4.24 -13.33
C LEU A 55 6.93 3.73 -14.26
N SER A 56 7.61 2.65 -13.88
CA SER A 56 8.61 1.97 -14.70
C SER A 56 8.01 0.95 -15.68
N SER A 57 6.68 0.91 -15.85
CA SER A 57 5.97 -0.10 -16.66
C SER A 57 6.32 -1.55 -16.27
N GLY A 58 6.67 -1.79 -15.01
CA GLY A 58 7.12 -3.09 -14.49
C GLY A 58 8.55 -3.49 -14.87
N SER A 59 9.36 -2.57 -15.38
CA SER A 59 10.75 -2.83 -15.80
C SER A 59 11.68 -2.96 -14.59
N LEU A 60 11.95 -4.20 -14.17
CA LEU A 60 12.93 -4.51 -13.13
C LEU A 60 14.33 -3.96 -13.46
N LYS A 61 14.68 -3.91 -14.75
CA LYS A 61 15.96 -3.37 -15.21
C LYS A 61 16.07 -1.87 -14.93
N ASP A 62 15.02 -1.11 -15.26
CA ASP A 62 15.03 0.34 -15.05
C ASP A 62 14.97 0.67 -13.57
N MET A 63 14.19 -0.08 -12.79
CA MET A 63 14.17 0.06 -11.33
C MET A 63 15.52 -0.27 -10.69
N ALA A 64 16.18 -1.35 -11.12
CA ALA A 64 17.52 -1.72 -10.63
C ALA A 64 18.53 -0.61 -10.89
N LYS A 65 18.48 0.00 -12.09
CA LYS A 65 19.32 1.14 -12.46
C LYS A 65 19.00 2.40 -11.63
N GLN A 66 17.73 2.71 -11.42
CA GLN A 66 17.30 3.88 -10.64
C GLN A 66 17.69 3.78 -9.16
N MET A 67 17.62 2.57 -8.60
CA MET A 67 17.91 2.31 -7.19
C MET A 67 19.37 1.90 -6.93
N ASP A 68 20.21 1.89 -7.96
CA ASP A 68 21.63 1.47 -7.92
C ASP A 68 21.84 0.10 -7.26
N VAL A 69 21.00 -0.88 -7.65
CA VAL A 69 21.08 -2.26 -7.16
C VAL A 69 21.25 -3.23 -8.32
N SER A 70 21.73 -4.44 -8.00
CA SER A 70 21.79 -5.52 -8.99
C SER A 70 20.37 -5.94 -9.44
N TYR A 71 20.24 -6.40 -10.69
CA TYR A 71 18.98 -6.97 -11.17
C TYR A 71 18.47 -8.12 -10.26
N PRO A 72 19.31 -9.07 -9.80
CA PRO A 72 18.89 -10.07 -8.82
C PRO A 72 18.32 -9.46 -7.53
N THR A 73 18.94 -8.42 -6.98
CA THR A 73 18.44 -7.72 -5.79
C THR A 73 17.05 -7.12 -6.04
N MET A 74 16.87 -6.45 -7.18
CA MET A 74 15.58 -5.85 -7.55
C MET A 74 14.50 -6.92 -7.73
N ARG A 75 14.83 -8.03 -8.38
CA ARG A 75 13.92 -9.16 -8.58
C ARG A 75 13.46 -9.74 -7.25
N ASN A 76 14.40 -10.02 -6.34
CA ASN A 76 14.07 -10.54 -5.02
C ASN A 76 13.14 -9.59 -4.26
N LYS A 77 13.39 -8.27 -4.31
CA LYS A 77 12.51 -7.27 -3.67
C LYS A 77 11.08 -7.30 -4.22
N VAL A 78 10.91 -7.49 -5.53
CA VAL A 78 9.57 -7.67 -6.15
C VAL A 78 8.92 -8.98 -5.72
N ASP A 79 9.67 -10.09 -5.75
CA ASP A 79 9.16 -11.42 -5.39
C ASP A 79 8.73 -11.47 -3.90
N ASP A 80 9.49 -10.85 -3.01
CA ASP A 80 9.18 -10.70 -1.58
C ASP A 80 7.87 -9.93 -1.38
N LEU A 81 7.71 -8.81 -2.10
CA LEU A 81 6.50 -7.99 -2.00
C LEU A 81 5.27 -8.69 -2.58
N ILE A 82 5.42 -9.42 -3.69
CA ILE A 82 4.34 -10.26 -4.25
C ILE A 82 3.92 -11.30 -3.22
N THR A 83 4.88 -11.95 -2.56
CA THR A 83 4.61 -12.96 -1.53
C THR A 83 3.85 -12.36 -0.36
N LYS A 84 4.28 -11.19 0.14
CA LYS A 84 3.59 -10.47 1.20
C LYS A 84 2.15 -10.10 0.83
N ILE A 85 1.93 -9.58 -0.39
CA ILE A 85 0.58 -9.22 -0.85
C ILE A 85 -0.33 -10.45 -0.90
N LYS A 86 0.16 -11.59 -1.37
CA LYS A 86 -0.61 -12.85 -1.39
C LYS A 86 -1.01 -13.28 0.03
N THR A 87 -0.08 -13.22 0.98
CA THR A 87 -0.39 -13.54 2.39
C THR A 87 -1.51 -12.66 2.94
N ILE A 88 -1.49 -11.36 2.67
CA ILE A 88 -2.51 -10.42 3.15
C ILE A 88 -3.84 -10.58 2.39
N SER A 89 -3.82 -11.02 1.12
CA SER A 89 -5.04 -11.19 0.32
C SER A 89 -5.77 -12.51 0.56
N ASP A 90 -5.05 -13.52 1.05
CA ASP A 90 -5.59 -14.84 1.36
C ASP A 90 -6.14 -14.93 2.81
N GLU A 91 -6.02 -13.85 3.60
CA GLU A 91 -6.65 -13.61 4.91
C GLU A 91 -8.07 -13.01 4.77
#